data_AF-A0ABD1ETC5-F1
#
_entry.id   AF-A0ABD1ETC5-F1
#
_cell.length_a   1.000
_cell.length_b   1.000
_cell.length_c   1.000
_cell.angle_alpha   90.00
_cell.angle_beta   90.00
_cell.angle_gamma   90.00
#
_symmetry.space_group_name_H-M   'P 1'
#
loop_
_entity.id
_entity.type
_entity.pdbx_description
1 polymer ?
#
loop_
_entity_poly.entity_id
_entity_poly.type
_entity_poly.pdbx_seq_one_letter_code
_entity_poly.pdbx_strand_id
1 'polypeptide(L)'
;MKMLSYLLVAIPLFMVQKGFGLGENGNIEELSAMVESHIVAAENYVLPKDNAKLIKVDPYKIVGYYGTFDFIIIGAGTSGSVIANRLSEIGNWTVLLLEAGGHADDFSKILGLSSYLSYSDFNWGYNSTEQQNACLGRINQQCFLTQGRGLGGSTILNGAFYARGHPEDYNRWESVYGNPGWSYDKLLPYFKKSEHAVFYPRDKKFHGVYGPFTISQVNSTPGLVRIKINEMKVV
;
A
#
# COMPACT_ATOMS: atom_id res chain seq x y z
N MET A 1 9.24 36.66 19.81
CA MET A 1 8.90 35.25 20.13
C MET A 1 7.39 34.92 20.03
N LYS A 2 6.51 35.84 19.58
CA LYS A 2 5.07 35.56 19.34
C LYS A 2 4.67 35.50 17.85
N MET A 3 5.60 35.79 16.92
CA MET A 3 5.33 35.73 15.45
C MET A 3 5.66 34.36 14.83
N LEU A 4 6.60 33.60 15.38
CA LEU A 4 6.93 32.26 14.86
C LEU A 4 5.89 31.19 15.21
N SER A 5 5.16 31.37 16.32
CA SER A 5 4.09 30.48 16.75
C SER A 5 2.83 30.57 15.87
N TYR A 6 2.62 31.69 15.18
CA TYR A 6 1.53 31.83 14.21
C TYR A 6 1.85 31.19 12.85
N LEU A 7 3.12 31.19 12.41
CA LEU A 7 3.51 30.53 11.15
C LEU A 7 3.40 29.00 11.22
N LEU A 8 3.68 28.39 12.38
CA LEU A 8 3.64 26.93 12.56
C LEU A 8 2.22 26.34 12.66
N VAL A 9 1.21 27.16 12.95
CA VAL A 9 -0.21 26.75 12.94
C VAL A 9 -0.89 27.17 11.63
N ALA A 10 -0.44 28.23 10.98
CA ALA A 10 -0.98 28.67 9.70
C ALA A 10 -0.62 27.72 8.55
N ILE A 11 0.58 27.14 8.51
CA ILE A 11 1.00 26.26 7.39
C ILE A 11 0.18 24.96 7.31
N PRO A 12 -0.11 24.25 8.43
CA PRO A 12 -1.03 23.12 8.41
C PRO A 12 -2.47 23.51 8.05
N LEU A 13 -2.96 24.67 8.53
CA LEU A 13 -4.32 25.14 8.22
C LEU A 13 -4.47 25.56 6.75
N PHE A 14 -3.42 26.13 6.15
CA PHE A 14 -3.35 26.45 4.73
C PHE A 14 -3.26 25.19 3.87
N MET A 15 -2.58 24.14 4.35
CA MET A 15 -2.58 22.83 3.68
C MET A 15 -3.90 22.09 3.84
N VAL A 16 -4.68 22.32 4.90
CA VAL A 16 -6.04 21.79 5.04
C VAL A 16 -7.03 22.57 4.15
N GLN A 17 -6.87 23.89 3.99
CA GLN A 17 -7.71 24.70 3.09
C GLN A 17 -7.41 24.48 1.60
N LYS A 18 -6.15 24.24 1.21
CA LYS A 18 -5.77 24.01 -0.20
C LYS A 18 -5.59 22.54 -0.58
N GLY A 19 -5.50 21.63 0.38
CA GLY A 19 -5.25 20.20 0.15
C GLY A 19 -6.49 19.34 -0.05
N PHE A 20 -7.69 19.85 0.28
CA PHE A 20 -8.96 19.12 0.13
C PHE A 20 -9.77 19.49 -1.11
N GLY A 21 -9.18 20.21 -2.08
CA GLY A 21 -9.78 20.35 -3.41
C GLY A 21 -11.05 21.19 -3.48
N LEU A 22 -11.47 21.83 -2.40
CA LEU A 22 -12.46 22.89 -2.46
C LEU A 22 -11.72 24.20 -2.73
N GLY A 23 -11.96 24.81 -3.89
CA GLY A 23 -11.47 26.16 -4.19
C GLY A 23 -11.94 27.16 -3.12
N GLU A 24 -11.45 28.40 -3.16
CA GLU A 24 -11.80 29.44 -2.15
C GLU A 24 -13.31 29.71 -2.02
N ASN A 25 -14.15 29.16 -2.90
CA ASN A 25 -15.62 29.23 -2.90
C ASN A 25 -16.35 27.86 -2.81
N GLY A 26 -15.64 26.76 -2.55
CA GLY A 26 -16.25 25.42 -2.60
C GLY A 26 -17.28 25.22 -1.49
N ASN A 27 -18.52 24.91 -1.86
CA ASN A 27 -19.62 24.68 -0.92
C ASN A 27 -19.85 23.17 -0.67
N ILE A 28 -20.59 22.83 0.38
CA ILE A 28 -20.83 21.43 0.78
C ILE A 28 -21.66 20.65 -0.26
N GLU A 29 -22.39 21.35 -1.13
CA GLU A 29 -23.22 20.76 -2.19
C GLU A 29 -22.34 20.25 -3.34
N GLU A 30 -21.28 20.99 -3.68
CA GLU A 30 -20.28 20.54 -4.67
C GLU A 30 -19.53 19.29 -4.21
N LEU A 31 -19.13 19.24 -2.93
CA LEU A 31 -18.51 18.05 -2.36
C LEU A 31 -19.47 16.85 -2.38
N SER A 32 -20.74 17.08 -2.00
CA SER A 32 -21.78 16.04 -2.00
C SER A 32 -22.01 15.51 -3.41
N ALA A 33 -22.16 16.39 -4.41
CA ALA A 33 -22.34 16.00 -5.81
C ALA A 33 -21.12 15.24 -6.36
N MET A 34 -19.90 15.65 -5.97
CA MET A 34 -18.68 14.92 -6.34
C MET A 34 -18.68 13.51 -5.75
N VAL A 35 -18.97 13.36 -4.45
CA VAL A 35 -19.01 12.05 -3.79
C VAL A 35 -20.08 11.15 -4.41
N GLU A 36 -21.29 11.66 -4.64
CA GLU A 36 -22.39 10.92 -5.27
C GLU A 36 -22.03 10.47 -6.68
N SER A 37 -21.43 11.33 -7.51
CA SER A 37 -21.01 10.95 -8.86
C SER A 37 -19.96 9.82 -8.88
N HIS A 38 -19.03 9.81 -7.91
CA HIS A 38 -18.04 8.75 -7.79
C HIS A 38 -18.64 7.44 -7.28
N ILE A 39 -19.63 7.50 -6.39
CA ILE A 39 -20.39 6.31 -5.95
C ILE A 39 -21.11 5.70 -7.16
N VAL A 40 -21.86 6.51 -7.93
CA VAL A 40 -22.56 6.04 -9.13
C VAL A 40 -21.58 5.46 -10.16
N ALA A 41 -20.44 6.13 -10.39
CA ALA A 41 -19.43 5.62 -11.30
C ALA A 41 -18.84 4.27 -10.83
N ALA A 42 -18.58 4.12 -9.52
CA ALA A 42 -18.07 2.88 -8.95
C ALA A 42 -19.10 1.74 -9.02
N GLU A 43 -20.37 2.02 -8.73
CA GLU A 43 -21.47 1.04 -8.83
C GLU A 43 -21.70 0.55 -10.26
N ASN A 44 -21.45 1.40 -11.26
CA ASN A 44 -21.63 1.08 -12.67
C ASN A 44 -20.33 0.69 -13.40
N TYR A 45 -19.20 0.64 -12.70
CA TYR A 45 -17.92 0.32 -13.31
C TYR A 45 -17.85 -1.14 -13.73
N VAL A 46 -17.82 -1.38 -15.04
CA VAL A 46 -17.59 -2.72 -15.60
C VAL A 46 -16.09 -2.95 -15.71
N LEU A 47 -15.57 -3.86 -14.90
CA LEU A 47 -14.19 -4.30 -15.00
C LEU A 47 -13.89 -4.81 -16.42
N PRO A 48 -12.82 -4.33 -17.07
CA PRO A 48 -12.41 -4.89 -18.36
C PRO A 48 -12.13 -6.39 -18.21
N LYS A 49 -12.67 -7.19 -19.14
CA LYS A 49 -12.57 -8.64 -19.11
C LYS A 49 -11.22 -9.17 -19.59
N ASP A 50 -10.49 -8.36 -20.35
CA ASP A 50 -9.14 -8.66 -20.82
C ASP A 50 -8.30 -7.39 -20.97
N ASN A 51 -6.99 -7.59 -21.10
CA ASN A 51 -6.02 -6.53 -21.36
C ASN A 51 -5.55 -6.55 -22.84
N ALA A 52 -6.33 -7.13 -23.77
CA ALA A 52 -5.88 -7.37 -25.15
C ALA A 52 -5.52 -6.07 -25.88
N LYS A 53 -6.15 -4.95 -25.52
CA LYS A 53 -5.84 -3.62 -26.07
C LYS A 53 -4.48 -3.07 -25.62
N LEU A 54 -3.94 -3.59 -24.52
CA LEU A 54 -2.64 -3.18 -23.95
C LEU A 54 -1.50 -4.10 -24.40
N ILE A 55 -1.81 -5.28 -24.93
CA ILE A 55 -0.82 -6.29 -25.32
C ILE A 55 -0.82 -6.42 -26.85
N LYS A 56 0.24 -5.93 -27.50
CA LYS A 56 0.54 -6.32 -28.88
C LYS A 56 1.11 -7.74 -28.86
N VAL A 57 0.26 -8.73 -29.12
CA VAL A 57 0.70 -10.11 -29.28
C VAL A 57 1.37 -10.22 -30.66
N ASP A 58 2.67 -10.52 -30.68
CA ASP A 58 3.36 -10.91 -31.91
C ASP A 58 2.96 -12.37 -32.22
N PRO A 59 2.22 -12.62 -33.31
CA PRO A 59 1.74 -13.96 -33.66
C PRO A 59 2.90 -14.92 -34.04
N TYR A 60 4.10 -14.39 -34.27
CA TYR A 60 5.30 -15.18 -34.58
C TYR A 60 6.19 -15.43 -33.37
N LYS A 61 5.82 -14.91 -32.19
CA LYS A 61 6.58 -15.14 -30.96
C LYS A 61 6.42 -16.60 -30.55
N ILE A 62 7.52 -17.35 -30.64
CA ILE A 62 7.60 -18.72 -30.12
C ILE A 62 7.42 -18.65 -28.60
N VAL A 63 6.31 -19.20 -28.10
CA VAL A 63 6.07 -19.35 -26.66
C VAL A 63 6.83 -20.60 -26.20
N GLY A 64 7.86 -20.41 -25.38
CA GLY A 64 8.58 -21.52 -24.76
C GLY A 64 7.67 -22.36 -23.86
N TYR A 65 7.86 -23.67 -23.83
CA TYR A 65 7.24 -24.54 -22.83
C TYR A 65 8.04 -24.44 -21.54
N TYR A 66 7.42 -23.90 -20.48
CA TYR A 66 8.06 -23.71 -19.17
C TYR A 66 7.74 -24.82 -18.17
N GLY A 67 7.07 -25.90 -18.60
CA GLY A 67 6.60 -26.96 -17.72
C GLY A 67 5.12 -26.85 -17.37
N THR A 68 4.65 -27.82 -16.59
CA THR A 68 3.32 -27.84 -15.99
C THR A 68 3.48 -27.60 -14.49
N PHE A 69 2.64 -26.73 -13.93
CA PHE A 69 2.67 -26.36 -12.52
C PHE A 69 1.27 -26.52 -11.91
N ASP A 70 1.21 -26.89 -10.64
CA ASP A 70 -0.05 -26.94 -9.88
C ASP A 70 -0.59 -25.53 -9.63
N PHE A 71 0.31 -24.57 -9.41
CA PHE A 71 -0.04 -23.17 -9.19
C PHE A 71 0.85 -22.24 -10.01
N ILE A 72 0.22 -21.25 -10.64
CA ILE A 72 0.90 -20.14 -11.29
C ILE A 72 0.47 -18.85 -10.58
N ILE A 73 1.42 -18.18 -9.94
CA ILE A 73 1.24 -16.88 -9.31
C ILE A 73 1.81 -15.82 -10.25
N ILE A 74 0.98 -14.82 -10.59
CA ILE A 74 1.38 -13.70 -11.43
C ILE A 74 1.54 -12.46 -10.54
N GLY A 75 2.78 -11.97 -10.47
CA GLY A 75 3.20 -10.87 -9.62
C GLY A 75 3.83 -11.35 -8.32
N ALA A 76 5.11 -11.04 -8.12
CA ALA A 76 5.86 -11.34 -6.90
C ALA A 76 5.83 -10.17 -5.89
N GLY A 77 4.70 -9.48 -5.82
CA GLY A 77 4.46 -8.44 -4.81
C GLY A 77 4.28 -9.01 -3.39
N THR A 78 3.80 -8.18 -2.48
CA THR A 78 3.57 -8.53 -1.07
C THR A 78 2.75 -9.82 -0.90
N SER A 79 1.60 -9.91 -1.57
CA SER A 79 0.71 -11.07 -1.47
C SER A 79 1.23 -12.26 -2.27
N GLY A 80 1.65 -12.04 -3.51
CA GLY A 80 2.12 -13.10 -4.40
C GLY A 80 3.34 -13.84 -3.85
N SER A 81 4.29 -13.11 -3.27
CA SER A 81 5.45 -13.73 -2.60
C SER A 81 5.04 -14.57 -1.39
N VAL A 82 4.08 -14.11 -0.58
CA VAL A 82 3.58 -14.88 0.57
C VAL A 82 2.83 -16.13 0.11
N ILE A 83 1.97 -16.03 -0.90
CA ILE A 83 1.22 -17.16 -1.44
C ILE A 83 2.18 -18.20 -2.02
N ALA A 84 3.12 -17.79 -2.87
CA ALA A 84 4.12 -18.67 -3.45
C ALA A 84 4.95 -19.39 -2.38
N ASN A 85 5.38 -18.67 -1.34
CA ASN A 85 6.12 -19.22 -0.21
C ASN A 85 5.30 -20.27 0.57
N ARG A 86 4.01 -20.02 0.84
CA ARG A 86 3.16 -20.97 1.59
C ARG A 86 2.75 -22.19 0.78
N LEU A 87 2.49 -22.03 -0.51
CA LEU A 87 2.17 -23.17 -1.38
C LEU A 87 3.39 -24.08 -1.55
N SER A 88 4.59 -23.51 -1.68
CA SER A 88 5.82 -24.29 -1.84
C SER A 88 6.30 -24.98 -0.56
N GLU A 89 5.72 -24.68 0.62
CA GLU A 89 5.93 -25.49 1.84
C GLU A 89 5.44 -26.94 1.67
N ILE A 90 4.51 -27.18 0.74
CA ILE A 90 4.00 -28.52 0.42
C ILE A 90 4.83 -29.11 -0.71
N GLY A 91 5.76 -30.02 -0.39
CA GLY A 91 6.72 -30.57 -1.35
C GLY A 91 6.15 -31.35 -2.54
N ASN A 92 4.85 -31.68 -2.52
CA ASN A 92 4.15 -32.31 -3.64
C ASN A 92 3.60 -31.30 -4.66
N TRP A 93 3.60 -30.01 -4.35
CA TRP A 93 3.10 -28.97 -5.25
C TRP A 93 4.24 -28.29 -6.00
N THR A 94 4.02 -28.08 -7.29
CA THR A 94 4.87 -27.33 -8.20
C THR A 94 4.30 -25.93 -8.37
N VAL A 95 5.13 -24.92 -8.09
CA VAL A 95 4.70 -23.52 -8.03
C VAL A 95 5.57 -22.67 -8.96
N LEU A 96 4.93 -22.01 -9.93
CA LEU A 96 5.57 -21.00 -10.78
C LEU A 96 5.19 -19.60 -10.28
N LEU A 97 6.19 -18.78 -10.00
CA LEU A 97 6.02 -17.36 -9.68
C LEU A 97 6.57 -16.51 -10.82
N LEU A 98 5.72 -15.68 -11.42
CA LEU A 98 6.08 -14.78 -12.52
C LEU A 98 6.13 -13.34 -12.01
N GLU A 99 7.18 -12.61 -12.36
CA GLU A 99 7.36 -11.20 -12.03
C GLU A 99 7.88 -10.43 -13.26
N ALA A 100 7.37 -9.23 -13.48
CA ALA A 100 7.70 -8.42 -14.64
C ALA A 100 8.91 -7.49 -14.41
N GLY A 101 9.23 -7.20 -13.15
CA GLY A 101 10.46 -6.52 -12.76
C GLY A 101 11.61 -7.47 -12.43
N GLY A 102 12.74 -6.87 -12.04
CA GLY A 102 13.94 -7.60 -11.64
C GLY A 102 14.04 -7.83 -10.12
N HIS A 103 15.24 -8.20 -9.69
CA HIS A 103 15.61 -8.17 -8.28
C HIS A 103 15.84 -6.73 -7.83
N ALA A 104 15.36 -6.39 -6.64
CA ALA A 104 15.68 -5.12 -6.01
C ALA A 104 17.19 -5.03 -5.70
N ASP A 105 17.76 -3.85 -5.85
CA ASP A 105 19.17 -3.59 -5.56
C ASP A 105 19.42 -3.24 -4.09
N ASP A 106 20.65 -2.89 -3.74
CA ASP A 106 21.01 -2.53 -2.36
C ASP A 106 20.37 -1.23 -1.88
N PHE A 107 19.95 -0.33 -2.78
CA PHE A 107 19.27 0.91 -2.38
C PHE A 107 17.87 0.62 -1.80
N SER A 108 17.21 -0.44 -2.26
CA SER A 108 15.93 -0.92 -1.68
C SER A 108 16.00 -1.28 -0.20
N LYS A 109 17.21 -1.57 0.32
CA LYS A 109 17.44 -1.92 1.72
C LYS A 109 17.63 -0.69 2.61
N ILE A 110 17.80 0.50 2.01
CA ILE A 110 18.01 1.76 2.72
C ILE A 110 16.68 2.51 2.76
N LEU A 111 15.94 2.41 3.87
CA LEU A 111 14.59 2.98 4.01
C LEU A 111 14.52 4.49 3.70
N GLY A 112 15.59 5.23 4.02
CA GLY A 112 15.70 6.68 3.72
C GLY A 112 15.77 7.02 2.23
N LEU A 113 15.94 6.03 1.35
CA LEU A 113 15.97 6.18 -0.10
C LEU A 113 14.69 5.71 -0.80
N SER A 114 13.63 5.36 -0.06
CA SER A 114 12.32 4.99 -0.61
C SER A 114 11.77 6.01 -1.63
N SER A 115 11.92 7.31 -1.35
CA SER A 115 11.52 8.37 -2.29
C SER A 115 12.37 8.39 -3.56
N TYR A 116 13.66 8.05 -3.50
CA TYR A 116 14.52 7.94 -4.68
C TYR A 116 14.08 6.77 -5.57
N LEU A 117 13.78 5.61 -4.97
CA LEU A 117 13.37 4.42 -5.70
C LEU A 117 12.06 4.62 -6.47
N SER A 118 11.21 5.53 -5.99
CA SER A 118 9.99 5.94 -6.70
C SER A 118 10.27 6.53 -8.08
N TYR A 119 11.48 7.05 -8.32
CA TYR A 119 11.91 7.62 -9.61
C TYR A 119 12.92 6.73 -10.36
N SER A 120 12.93 5.44 -10.05
CA SER A 120 13.80 4.44 -10.68
C SER A 120 13.00 3.40 -11.47
N ASP A 121 13.69 2.47 -12.13
CA ASP A 121 13.09 1.35 -12.86
C ASP A 121 12.33 0.36 -11.96
N PHE A 122 12.47 0.48 -10.63
CA PHE A 122 11.67 -0.27 -9.64
C PHE A 122 10.26 0.27 -9.46
N ASN A 123 9.88 1.36 -10.14
CA ASN A 123 8.52 1.87 -10.16
C ASN A 123 7.90 1.67 -11.56
N TRP A 124 6.65 1.22 -11.61
CA TRP A 124 5.88 1.18 -12.85
C TRP A 124 5.67 2.57 -13.47
N GLY A 125 5.72 3.63 -12.66
CA GLY A 125 5.65 5.02 -13.15
C GLY A 125 4.24 5.43 -13.56
N TYR A 126 3.21 4.83 -12.97
CA TYR A 126 1.82 5.19 -13.28
C TYR A 126 1.51 6.61 -12.83
N ASN A 127 0.70 7.28 -13.65
CA ASN A 127 0.02 8.51 -13.31
C ASN A 127 -1.48 8.28 -13.38
N SER A 128 -2.24 8.97 -12.55
CA SER A 128 -3.70 9.02 -12.71
C SER A 128 -4.07 9.68 -14.04
N THR A 129 -5.33 9.57 -14.44
CA THR A 129 -5.91 10.56 -15.38
C THR A 129 -5.84 11.96 -14.77
N GLU A 130 -6.07 12.99 -15.59
CA GLU A 130 -6.24 14.36 -15.10
C GLU A 130 -7.26 14.40 -13.95
N GLN A 131 -6.92 15.09 -12.86
CA GLN A 131 -7.76 15.21 -11.67
C GLN A 131 -8.26 16.64 -11.54
N GLN A 132 -9.57 16.81 -11.32
CA GLN A 132 -10.17 18.15 -11.19
C GLN A 132 -9.88 18.79 -9.82
N ASN A 133 -9.75 17.98 -8.77
CA ASN A 133 -9.70 18.45 -7.38
C ASN A 133 -8.48 17.92 -6.60
N ALA A 134 -7.54 17.26 -7.28
CA ALA A 134 -6.34 16.70 -6.67
C ALA A 134 -5.11 16.98 -7.55
N CYS A 135 -3.92 17.01 -6.97
CA CYS A 135 -2.66 17.11 -7.72
C CYS A 135 -2.58 18.33 -8.67
N LEU A 136 -3.28 19.42 -8.35
CA LEU A 136 -3.39 20.65 -9.18
C LEU A 136 -2.02 21.30 -9.49
N GLY A 137 -1.02 21.06 -8.65
CA GLY A 137 0.36 21.52 -8.86
C GLY A 137 1.26 20.58 -9.68
N ARG A 138 0.71 19.48 -10.23
CA ARG A 138 1.46 18.52 -11.05
C ARG A 138 1.24 18.81 -12.54
N ILE A 139 2.20 18.38 -13.36
CA ILE A 139 2.06 18.42 -14.82
C ILE A 139 0.78 17.68 -15.21
N ASN A 140 -0.05 18.31 -16.04
CA ASN A 140 -1.34 17.80 -16.50
C ASN A 140 -2.34 17.45 -15.37
N GLN A 141 -2.15 18.00 -14.16
CA GLN A 141 -2.97 17.71 -12.98
C GLN A 141 -3.08 16.21 -12.68
N GLN A 142 -2.03 15.44 -12.99
CA GLN A 142 -1.99 14.01 -12.75
C GLN A 142 -1.29 13.67 -11.44
N CYS A 143 -1.93 12.82 -10.65
CA CYS A 143 -1.33 12.26 -9.46
C CYS A 143 -0.33 11.18 -9.82
N PHE A 144 0.82 11.20 -9.16
CA PHE A 144 1.84 10.17 -9.33
C PHE A 144 1.58 9.00 -8.41
N LEU A 145 1.47 7.82 -9.00
CA LEU A 145 1.06 6.59 -8.34
C LEU A 145 2.24 5.62 -8.35
N THR A 146 2.97 5.60 -7.25
CA THR A 146 4.11 4.71 -7.07
C THR A 146 3.63 3.27 -6.89
N GLN A 147 4.06 2.38 -7.78
CA GLN A 147 3.80 0.94 -7.71
C GLN A 147 5.08 0.18 -7.98
N GLY A 148 5.46 -0.71 -7.06
CA GLY A 148 6.70 -1.46 -7.17
C GLY A 148 6.69 -2.44 -8.34
N ARG A 149 7.79 -2.48 -9.08
CA ARG A 149 8.05 -3.35 -10.21
C ARG A 149 9.31 -4.18 -9.91
N GLY A 150 9.12 -5.44 -9.54
CA GLY A 150 10.19 -6.34 -9.14
C GLY A 150 9.79 -7.27 -8.01
N LEU A 151 10.70 -8.19 -7.66
CA LEU A 151 10.49 -9.11 -6.54
C LEU A 151 10.33 -8.33 -5.23
N GLY A 152 9.20 -8.57 -4.53
CA GLY A 152 8.73 -7.77 -3.39
C GLY A 152 7.63 -6.77 -3.77
N GLY A 153 7.51 -6.38 -5.03
CA GLY A 153 6.57 -5.38 -5.51
C GLY A 153 6.69 -4.09 -4.71
N SER A 154 5.58 -3.49 -4.30
CA SER A 154 5.61 -2.20 -3.58
C SER A 154 6.33 -2.22 -2.22
N THR A 155 6.71 -3.39 -1.67
CA THR A 155 7.55 -3.43 -0.47
C THR A 155 8.96 -2.88 -0.70
N ILE A 156 9.45 -2.90 -1.95
CA ILE A 156 10.78 -2.37 -2.29
C ILE A 156 10.82 -0.84 -2.27
N LEU A 157 9.65 -0.19 -2.38
CA LEU A 157 9.49 1.26 -2.43
C LEU A 157 8.90 1.87 -1.16
N ASN A 158 8.33 1.05 -0.27
CA ASN A 158 7.56 1.56 0.86
C ASN A 158 8.46 2.14 1.97
N GLY A 159 7.85 2.85 2.92
CA GLY A 159 8.55 3.39 4.09
C GLY A 159 8.78 2.39 5.23
N ALA A 160 8.55 1.09 5.00
CA ALA A 160 8.56 0.02 6.01
C ALA A 160 7.73 0.30 7.28
N PHE A 161 6.69 1.13 7.16
CA PHE A 161 5.73 1.33 8.24
C PHE A 161 4.90 0.06 8.44
N TYR A 162 4.88 -0.43 9.68
CA TYR A 162 4.06 -1.58 10.07
C TYR A 162 2.88 -1.11 10.92
N ALA A 163 1.67 -1.39 10.44
CA ALA A 163 0.43 -1.16 11.16
C ALA A 163 -0.57 -2.27 10.83
N ARG A 164 -1.52 -2.49 11.73
CA ARG A 164 -2.69 -3.34 11.47
C ARG A 164 -3.94 -2.46 11.36
N GLY A 165 -4.90 -2.92 10.57
CA GLY A 165 -6.22 -2.28 10.52
C GLY A 165 -6.95 -2.38 11.86
N HIS A 166 -8.00 -1.58 12.02
CA HIS A 166 -8.85 -1.68 13.19
C HIS A 166 -9.65 -2.98 13.13
N PRO A 167 -9.90 -3.69 14.26
CA PRO A 167 -10.67 -4.94 14.24
C PRO A 167 -12.01 -4.85 13.49
N GLU A 168 -12.67 -3.70 13.60
CA GLU A 168 -13.97 -3.47 12.94
C GLU A 168 -13.88 -3.44 11.41
N ASP A 169 -12.74 -3.05 10.83
CA ASP A 169 -12.56 -3.07 9.37
C ASP A 169 -12.73 -4.50 8.83
N TYR A 170 -12.15 -5.48 9.54
CA TYR A 170 -12.23 -6.90 9.20
C TYR A 170 -13.58 -7.52 9.57
N ASN A 171 -14.15 -7.13 10.71
CA ASN A 171 -15.48 -7.61 11.08
C ASN A 171 -16.54 -7.20 10.06
N ARG A 172 -16.43 -5.99 9.48
CA ARG A 172 -17.30 -5.53 8.39
C ARG A 172 -17.08 -6.33 7.10
N TRP A 173 -15.87 -6.78 6.80
CA TRP A 173 -15.62 -7.70 5.67
C TRP A 173 -16.47 -8.96 5.75
N GLU A 174 -16.57 -9.54 6.95
CA GLU A 174 -17.41 -10.71 7.16
C GLU A 174 -18.90 -10.36 7.22
N SER A 175 -19.30 -9.43 8.08
CA SER A 175 -20.71 -9.20 8.41
C SER A 175 -21.48 -8.35 7.40
N VAL A 176 -20.83 -7.35 6.80
CA VAL A 176 -21.47 -6.40 5.87
C VAL A 176 -21.26 -6.82 4.43
N TYR A 177 -20.04 -7.25 4.09
CA TYR A 177 -19.67 -7.58 2.72
C TYR A 177 -19.76 -9.09 2.41
N GLY A 178 -20.19 -9.90 3.37
CA GLY A 178 -20.48 -11.33 3.16
C GLY A 178 -19.26 -12.17 2.85
N ASN A 179 -18.13 -11.94 3.53
CA ASN A 179 -16.89 -12.72 3.39
C ASN A 179 -16.62 -13.60 4.64
N PRO A 180 -17.22 -14.81 4.75
CA PRO A 180 -16.98 -15.70 5.87
C PRO A 180 -15.51 -16.00 6.10
N GLY A 181 -15.07 -15.99 7.35
CA GLY A 181 -13.70 -16.24 7.77
C GLY A 181 -12.80 -15.00 7.77
N TRP A 182 -13.31 -13.82 7.42
CA TRP A 182 -12.53 -12.58 7.33
C TRP A 182 -12.69 -11.63 8.53
N SER A 183 -13.38 -12.02 9.61
CA SER A 183 -13.39 -11.23 10.85
C SER A 183 -12.02 -11.18 11.52
N TYR A 184 -11.80 -10.17 12.37
CA TYR A 184 -10.51 -9.93 13.00
C TYR A 184 -9.99 -11.14 13.77
N ASP A 185 -10.86 -11.80 14.54
CA ASP A 185 -10.48 -12.97 15.33
C ASP A 185 -10.07 -14.16 14.48
N LYS A 186 -10.62 -14.29 13.26
CA LYS A 186 -10.25 -15.33 12.29
C LYS A 186 -8.93 -15.02 11.59
N LEU A 187 -8.63 -13.74 11.38
CA LEU A 187 -7.39 -13.27 10.74
C LEU A 187 -6.22 -13.13 11.71
N LEU A 188 -6.47 -12.90 13.01
CA LEU A 188 -5.43 -12.69 14.01
C LEU A 188 -4.36 -13.81 14.05
N PRO A 189 -4.69 -15.11 13.94
CA PRO A 189 -3.70 -16.16 13.82
C PRO A 189 -2.75 -15.98 12.63
N TYR A 190 -3.24 -15.48 11.49
CA TYR A 190 -2.43 -15.25 10.30
C TYR A 190 -1.55 -14.01 10.43
N PHE A 191 -2.03 -12.93 11.07
CA PHE A 191 -1.18 -11.79 11.42
C PHE A 191 -0.04 -12.19 12.35
N LYS A 192 -0.29 -13.09 13.31
CA LYS A 192 0.76 -13.62 14.19
C LYS A 192 1.69 -14.57 13.44
N LYS A 193 1.19 -15.36 12.50
CA LYS A 193 1.99 -16.30 11.70
C LYS A 193 2.94 -15.59 10.74
N SER A 194 2.59 -14.39 10.26
CA SER A 194 3.43 -13.64 9.33
C SER A 194 4.60 -12.93 10.01
N GLU A 195 4.43 -12.46 11.24
CA GLU A 195 5.40 -11.57 11.90
C GLU A 195 6.37 -12.26 12.88
N HIS A 196 7.53 -11.61 13.05
CA HIS A 196 8.49 -11.83 14.11
C HIS A 196 8.73 -10.51 14.84
N ALA A 197 7.97 -10.30 15.92
CA ALA A 197 8.08 -9.13 16.76
C ALA A 197 9.28 -9.21 17.71
N VAL A 198 10.27 -8.33 17.52
CA VAL A 198 11.50 -8.27 18.32
C VAL A 198 11.53 -7.14 19.36
N PHE A 199 10.46 -6.36 19.48
CA PHE A 199 10.36 -5.25 20.42
C PHE A 199 9.77 -5.64 21.78
N TYR A 200 9.99 -4.78 22.78
CA TYR A 200 9.53 -4.96 24.16
C TYR A 200 9.06 -3.62 24.79
N PRO A 201 8.00 -3.62 25.63
CA PRO A 201 7.08 -4.74 25.89
C PRO A 201 6.19 -5.03 24.67
N ARG A 202 5.75 -6.29 24.52
CA ARG A 202 4.81 -6.70 23.47
C ARG A 202 3.64 -7.47 24.08
N ASP A 203 2.45 -7.28 23.52
CA ASP A 203 1.28 -8.07 23.88
C ASP A 203 1.28 -9.41 23.13
N LYS A 204 1.44 -10.51 23.86
CA LYS A 204 1.45 -11.88 23.31
C LYS A 204 0.09 -12.29 22.72
N LYS A 205 -1.00 -11.65 23.13
CA LYS A 205 -2.33 -11.85 22.54
C LYS A 205 -2.28 -11.50 21.06
N PHE A 206 -1.71 -10.34 20.75
CA PHE A 206 -1.72 -9.79 19.40
C PHE A 206 -0.46 -10.11 18.59
N HIS A 207 0.69 -10.37 19.21
CA HIS A 207 1.95 -10.48 18.47
C HIS A 207 2.51 -11.91 18.32
N GLY A 208 3.06 -12.17 17.13
CA GLY A 208 3.82 -13.37 16.78
C GLY A 208 5.33 -13.13 16.86
N VAL A 209 6.11 -14.20 17.03
CA VAL A 209 7.58 -14.12 17.21
C VAL A 209 8.36 -15.12 16.37
N TYR A 210 7.69 -15.82 15.46
CA TYR A 210 8.29 -16.90 14.67
C TYR A 210 8.02 -16.78 13.17
N GLY A 211 7.30 -15.73 12.74
CA GLY A 211 7.04 -15.49 11.34
C GLY A 211 8.29 -15.02 10.58
N PRO A 212 8.27 -15.05 9.25
CA PRO A 212 9.41 -14.62 8.43
C PRO A 212 9.62 -13.09 8.44
N PHE A 213 8.60 -12.30 8.76
CA PHE A 213 8.65 -10.85 8.64
C PHE A 213 9.02 -10.17 9.97
N THR A 214 10.26 -9.72 10.10
CA THR A 214 10.74 -9.07 11.34
C THR A 214 10.12 -7.68 11.49
N ILE A 215 9.51 -7.43 12.66
CA ILE A 215 8.99 -6.11 13.04
C ILE A 215 9.66 -5.62 14.32
N SER A 216 10.05 -4.35 14.33
CA SER A 216 10.78 -3.71 15.43
C SER A 216 10.29 -2.30 15.69
N GLN A 217 10.67 -1.72 16.83
CA GLN A 217 10.52 -0.30 17.10
C GLN A 217 11.77 0.44 16.61
N VAL A 218 11.61 1.71 16.23
CA VAL A 218 12.74 2.57 15.88
C VAL A 218 13.65 2.79 17.10
N ASN A 219 14.94 2.45 16.95
CA ASN A 219 15.95 2.56 18.03
C ASN A 219 16.21 4.00 18.48
N SER A 220 15.98 4.97 17.60
CA SER A 220 16.17 6.40 17.89
C SER A 220 14.95 7.18 17.42
N THR A 221 14.32 7.87 18.37
CA THR A 221 13.24 8.83 18.08
C THR A 221 13.85 10.23 18.15
N PRO A 222 13.83 11.02 17.07
CA PRO A 222 14.34 12.39 17.09
C PRO A 222 13.70 13.23 18.21
N GLY A 223 14.46 14.14 18.81
CA GLY A 223 13.99 14.92 19.97
C GLY A 223 12.67 15.67 19.74
N LEU A 224 12.47 16.22 18.53
CA LEU A 224 11.23 16.87 18.13
C LEU A 224 10.03 15.91 18.12
N VAL A 225 10.22 14.69 17.61
CA VAL A 225 9.18 13.66 17.61
C VAL A 225 8.84 13.26 19.05
N ARG A 226 9.85 13.16 19.92
CA ARG A 226 9.65 12.83 21.34
C ARG A 226 8.85 13.91 22.08
N ILE A 227 9.16 15.18 21.83
CA ILE A 227 8.37 16.32 22.37
C ILE A 227 6.92 16.18 21.92
N LYS A 228 6.70 15.94 20.62
CA LYS A 228 5.35 15.83 20.08
C LYS A 228 4.57 14.65 20.64
N ILE A 229 5.20 13.48 20.78
CA ILE A 229 4.59 12.31 21.42
C ILE A 229 4.16 12.63 22.86
N ASN A 230 5.00 13.34 23.61
CA ASN A 230 4.68 13.70 24.99
C ASN A 230 3.52 14.70 25.08
N GLU A 231 3.39 15.63 24.12
CA GLU A 231 2.21 16.50 24.02
C GLU A 231 0.93 15.72 23.69
N MET A 232 1.02 14.71 22.82
CA MET A 232 -0.13 13.87 22.45
C MET A 232 -0.57 12.93 23.57
N LYS A 233 0.30 12.62 24.54
CA LYS A 233 -0.01 11.75 25.69
C LYS A 233 -0.84 12.43 26.79
N VAL A 234 -1.37 13.62 26.53
CA VAL A 234 -2.32 14.30 27.42
C VAL A 234 -3.73 14.09 26.87
N VAL A 235 -4.35 12.95 27.20
CA VAL A 235 -5.75 12.70 27.59
C VAL A 235 -5.84 11.25 28.07
#